data_AF-A0A553R8K9-F1
#
_entry.id   AF-A0A553R8K9-F1
#
_cell.length_a   1.000
_cell.length_b   1.000
_cell.length_c   1.000
_cell.angle_alpha   90.00
_cell.angle_beta   90.00
_cell.angle_gamma   90.00
#
_symmetry.space_group_name_H-M   'P 1'
#
loop_
_entity.id
_entity.type
_entity.pdbx_description
1 polymer ?
#
loop_
_entity_poly.entity_id
_entity_poly.type
_entity_poly.pdbx_seq_one_letter_code
_entity_poly.pdbx_strand_id
1 'polypeptide(L)'
;MNVTSTQESSSVSANPWLSVTLAVFGGVPSLPLDTDRMCSSASAVKYKLSFTGQWTQTAFPKHYPLYRPPAQWSPIIGVTHSSDYHLWERNAYASNGVREFSERGEAWSLIKEVEAAGEQIQGVYGLFSAPAVVGGTGQTSTEFEIFARHSLLSFIVRIVPSPDWFVGIDSLNLCEGSHWKENVSLELYPYDAGTDSGFAFSSPNFETIPQAKVTQITSSFPRHPANSFYYPRLKHLPPIATVSLTKITNSQAFRLPTQPPQSNQIPIGNEIDSSLINTPLDCEVSVWSLWGLCKGQCGEKGVKYRTRYIHTHPANNGAPCPSLEERRLCIADSCVLKLRYGEQSLTSFLCCLYFEMRLFNGVGRSLTGLLLASFLILASAMYFDLGEQEEKCIIEEIPEDTLVTGVFLLEYWDDSRKGRTPHLGLTVTVRDPQHSVVLLKRFGSYGKFTFTSHASGQHFLCVQSNSTRFSVFAGDRLRVHLDVQMGEHPVDPFADKTKDTMKAMEFNLQHLIDQMRHISRQQDFQRNREEKFRQMSEDTNGSVLWWAVIQTTILLSVGFWQMKSLKNFLIEKKLV
;
A
#
# COMPACT_ATOMS: atom_id res chain seq x y z
N MET A 1 51.07 -27.85 25.20
CA MET A 1 51.86 -28.57 26.22
C MET A 1 51.14 -28.38 27.54
N ASN A 2 50.88 -29.48 28.23
CA ASN A 2 50.29 -29.58 29.57
C ASN A 2 51.11 -28.77 30.59
N VAL A 3 50.51 -28.32 31.69
CA VAL A 3 50.43 -29.09 32.96
C VAL A 3 49.78 -28.21 34.02
N THR A 4 48.94 -28.90 34.77
CA THR A 4 48.12 -28.61 35.94
C THR A 4 48.88 -28.35 37.24
N SER A 5 48.14 -27.73 38.18
CA SER A 5 48.05 -28.02 39.62
C SER A 5 49.25 -27.82 40.54
N THR A 6 48.99 -27.19 41.69
CA THR A 6 49.28 -27.80 43.00
C THR A 6 48.21 -27.39 44.02
N GLN A 7 48.00 -28.32 44.93
CA GLN A 7 46.92 -28.54 45.90
C GLN A 7 47.60 -28.72 47.27
N GLU A 8 46.84 -28.64 48.37
CA GLU A 8 46.99 -29.40 49.66
C GLU A 8 46.53 -28.54 50.85
N SER A 9 45.79 -29.03 51.85
CA SER A 9 45.95 -30.31 52.57
C SER A 9 44.68 -30.61 53.43
N SER A 10 44.11 -31.82 53.30
CA SER A 10 44.01 -32.93 54.30
C SER A 10 43.07 -32.68 55.51
N SER A 11 41.86 -33.25 55.59
CA SER A 11 41.43 -34.64 55.89
C SER A 11 41.46 -35.02 57.39
N VAL A 12 40.37 -35.66 57.88
CA VAL A 12 40.33 -36.92 58.68
C VAL A 12 38.88 -37.24 59.14
N SER A 13 38.53 -38.52 58.91
CA SER A 13 37.37 -39.39 59.24
C SER A 13 37.07 -39.57 60.75
N ALA A 14 36.00 -40.19 61.29
CA ALA A 14 34.67 -40.67 60.86
C ALA A 14 33.92 -41.25 62.11
N ASN A 15 32.58 -41.29 62.05
CA ASN A 15 31.63 -42.28 62.65
C ASN A 15 31.38 -42.30 64.18
N PRO A 16 30.32 -42.99 64.72
CA PRO A 16 28.97 -43.35 64.21
C PRO A 16 27.78 -43.24 65.24
N TRP A 17 26.54 -43.08 64.74
CA TRP A 17 25.22 -43.61 65.23
C TRP A 17 24.70 -43.33 66.66
N LEU A 18 23.58 -42.57 66.78
CA LEU A 18 22.27 -43.01 67.33
C LEU A 18 21.22 -41.88 67.37
N SER A 19 19.97 -42.33 67.25
CA SER A 19 18.76 -41.62 66.82
C SER A 19 17.95 -40.93 67.95
N VAL A 20 16.89 -40.22 67.52
CA VAL A 20 15.55 -40.09 68.16
C VAL A 20 15.12 -38.69 68.71
N THR A 21 14.30 -38.04 67.87
CA THR A 21 13.05 -37.26 68.10
C THR A 21 12.98 -35.81 68.62
N LEU A 22 12.13 -35.09 67.87
CA LEU A 22 11.05 -34.15 68.25
C LEU A 22 11.37 -32.65 68.44
N ALA A 23 11.13 -31.93 67.33
CA ALA A 23 10.36 -30.69 67.15
C ALA A 23 10.13 -29.77 68.36
N VAL A 24 10.39 -28.46 68.16
CA VAL A 24 9.40 -27.37 68.33
C VAL A 24 9.98 -26.03 67.83
N PHE A 25 9.32 -25.50 66.78
CA PHE A 25 9.04 -24.10 66.44
C PHE A 25 10.17 -23.12 66.06
N GLY A 26 9.98 -22.50 64.87
CA GLY A 26 10.66 -21.27 64.48
C GLY A 26 10.76 -21.01 62.97
N GLY A 27 9.99 -21.68 62.10
CA GLY A 27 9.95 -21.37 60.68
C GLY A 27 9.24 -20.03 60.44
N VAL A 28 10.02 -18.98 60.19
CA VAL A 28 9.53 -17.78 59.48
C VAL A 28 9.02 -18.26 58.12
N PRO A 29 7.76 -18.00 57.73
CA PRO A 29 7.34 -18.31 56.37
C PRO A 29 8.14 -17.40 55.44
N SER A 30 9.10 -17.98 54.72
CA SER A 30 9.59 -17.39 53.50
C SER A 30 8.37 -17.17 52.61
N LEU A 31 7.98 -15.91 52.42
CA LEU A 31 7.09 -15.52 51.35
C LEU A 31 7.61 -16.17 50.06
N PRO A 32 6.77 -16.93 49.33
CA PRO A 32 7.21 -17.48 48.07
C PRO A 32 7.54 -16.30 47.14
N LEU A 33 8.74 -16.33 46.56
CA LEU A 33 9.04 -15.57 45.36
C LEU A 33 7.93 -15.90 44.34
N ASP A 34 7.38 -14.86 43.73
CA ASP A 34 6.37 -14.91 42.68
C ASP A 34 6.92 -15.76 41.52
N THR A 35 6.68 -17.07 41.56
CA THR A 35 6.88 -17.93 40.40
C THR A 35 5.85 -17.48 39.39
N ASP A 36 6.31 -16.93 38.27
CA ASP A 36 5.51 -16.54 37.12
C ASP A 36 4.33 -17.50 36.96
N ARG A 37 3.11 -16.95 36.95
CA ARG A 37 1.86 -17.69 36.79
C ARG A 37 1.83 -18.33 35.40
N MET A 38 2.54 -19.45 35.24
CA MET A 38 2.55 -20.21 34.00
C MET A 38 1.13 -20.70 33.74
N CYS A 39 0.62 -20.42 32.53
CA CYS A 39 -0.67 -20.95 32.10
C CYS A 39 -0.63 -22.49 32.16
N SER A 40 -1.49 -23.09 32.97
CA SER A 40 -1.55 -24.54 33.16
C SER A 40 -2.68 -25.21 32.38
N SER A 41 -3.28 -24.49 31.42
CA SER A 41 -4.40 -25.01 30.64
C SER A 41 -3.94 -26.08 29.64
N ALA A 42 -4.65 -27.20 29.59
CA ALA A 42 -4.25 -28.35 28.77
C ALA A 42 -4.66 -28.26 27.30
N SER A 43 -5.65 -27.42 26.95
CA SER A 43 -6.23 -27.35 25.61
C SER A 43 -6.05 -25.97 24.98
N ALA A 44 -5.68 -25.96 23.70
CA ALA A 44 -5.70 -24.77 22.86
C ALA A 44 -7.12 -24.21 22.72
N VAL A 45 -7.22 -22.89 22.60
CA VAL A 45 -8.50 -22.19 22.48
C VAL A 45 -8.47 -21.25 21.29
N LYS A 46 -9.61 -21.12 20.61
CA LYS A 46 -9.82 -20.16 19.53
C LYS A 46 -10.42 -18.88 20.06
N TYR A 47 -9.90 -17.75 19.61
CA TYR A 47 -10.43 -16.42 19.87
C TYR A 47 -10.77 -15.72 18.58
N LYS A 48 -11.84 -14.92 18.63
CA LYS A 48 -12.15 -13.92 17.61
C LYS A 48 -11.66 -12.56 18.10
N LEU A 49 -10.75 -11.94 17.35
CA LEU A 49 -10.36 -10.55 17.51
C LEU A 49 -11.28 -9.69 16.66
N SER A 50 -11.89 -8.67 17.26
CA SER A 50 -12.66 -7.66 16.53
C SER A 50 -12.13 -6.28 16.90
N PHE A 51 -11.57 -5.60 15.91
CA PHE A 51 -11.04 -4.24 16.01
C PHE A 51 -12.07 -3.27 15.47
N THR A 52 -12.37 -2.23 16.23
CA THR A 52 -13.29 -1.16 15.83
C THR A 52 -12.54 0.16 15.88
N GLY A 53 -12.32 0.77 14.71
CA GLY A 53 -11.80 2.12 14.59
C GLY A 53 -12.83 3.14 15.06
N GLN A 54 -12.42 4.06 15.92
CA GLN A 54 -13.25 5.15 16.45
C GLN A 54 -12.64 6.53 16.15
N TRP A 55 -11.79 6.59 15.12
CA TRP A 55 -11.17 7.84 14.70
C TRP A 55 -12.17 8.65 13.88
N THR A 56 -12.87 9.56 14.54
CA THR A 56 -13.88 10.44 13.95
C THR A 56 -13.42 11.89 13.96
N GLN A 57 -13.94 12.69 13.02
CA GLN A 57 -13.71 14.13 13.00
C GLN A 57 -14.30 14.85 14.24
N THR A 58 -15.31 14.28 14.87
CA THR A 58 -15.92 14.84 16.08
C THR A 58 -15.04 14.61 17.32
N ALA A 59 -14.49 13.40 17.49
CA ALA A 59 -13.60 13.08 18.61
C ALA A 59 -12.18 13.67 18.41
N PHE A 60 -11.69 13.69 17.18
CA PHE A 60 -10.35 14.17 16.82
C PHE A 60 -10.44 15.21 15.68
N PRO A 61 -10.95 16.43 15.94
CA PRO A 61 -11.17 17.44 14.91
C PRO A 61 -9.88 18.04 14.34
N LYS A 62 -8.78 18.03 15.10
CA LYS A 62 -7.53 18.68 14.70
C LYS A 62 -6.88 17.92 13.56
N HIS A 63 -6.74 18.59 12.42
CA HIS A 63 -6.09 18.07 11.20
C HIS A 63 -6.65 16.72 10.71
N TYR A 64 -7.93 16.42 10.97
CA TYR A 64 -8.54 15.15 10.56
C TYR A 64 -8.39 14.95 9.04
N PRO A 65 -7.70 13.89 8.57
CA PRO A 65 -7.43 13.70 7.14
C PRO A 65 -8.71 13.36 6.35
N LEU A 66 -9.12 14.26 5.46
CA LEU A 66 -10.32 14.09 4.62
C LEU A 66 -9.99 13.62 3.19
N TYR A 67 -8.80 13.91 2.69
CA TYR A 67 -8.40 13.60 1.31
C TYR A 67 -6.91 13.33 1.20
N ARG A 68 -6.56 12.43 0.26
CA ARG A 68 -5.19 12.11 -0.18
C ARG A 68 -4.17 11.80 0.95
N PRO A 69 -4.26 10.63 1.62
CA PRO A 69 -5.43 9.75 1.72
C PRO A 69 -6.37 10.19 2.86
N PRO A 70 -7.66 9.79 2.83
CA PRO A 70 -8.55 9.99 3.97
C PRO A 70 -8.08 9.16 5.19
N ALA A 71 -8.52 9.56 6.38
CA ALA A 71 -8.29 8.82 7.61
C ALA A 71 -8.74 7.36 7.47
N GLN A 72 -7.83 6.41 7.73
CA GLN A 72 -8.05 4.98 7.59
C GLN A 72 -7.05 4.18 8.46
N TRP A 73 -7.15 2.85 8.44
CA TRP A 73 -6.29 1.96 9.20
C TRP A 73 -5.62 0.94 8.28
N SER A 74 -4.36 0.60 8.57
CA SER A 74 -3.69 -0.51 7.87
C SER A 74 -4.33 -1.86 8.20
N PRO A 75 -3.92 -2.96 7.52
CA PRO A 75 -4.22 -4.30 7.99
C PRO A 75 -3.70 -4.51 9.42
N ILE A 76 -4.33 -5.42 10.16
CA ILE A 76 -3.83 -5.85 11.47
C ILE A 76 -2.80 -6.93 11.24
N ILE A 77 -1.65 -6.82 11.91
CA ILE A 77 -0.66 -7.89 12.01
C ILE A 77 -0.55 -8.25 13.48
N GLY A 78 -0.82 -9.50 13.82
CA GLY A 78 -0.81 -9.97 15.20
C GLY A 78 -0.22 -11.36 15.34
N VAL A 79 0.25 -11.64 16.54
CA VAL A 79 1.02 -12.82 16.88
C VAL A 79 0.63 -13.36 18.25
N THR A 80 0.57 -14.68 18.37
CA THR A 80 0.50 -15.38 19.66
C THR A 80 1.87 -15.92 20.02
N HIS A 81 2.34 -15.59 21.22
CA HIS A 81 3.74 -15.79 21.61
C HIS A 81 3.92 -16.05 23.11
N SER A 82 5.12 -16.47 23.50
CA SER A 82 5.58 -16.55 24.90
C SER A 82 6.22 -15.22 25.32
N SER A 83 6.60 -15.12 26.60
CA SER A 83 7.35 -13.97 27.13
C SER A 83 8.75 -13.79 26.52
N ASP A 84 9.24 -14.75 25.74
CA ASP A 84 10.57 -14.70 25.12
C ASP A 84 10.61 -13.83 23.85
N TYR A 85 9.44 -13.39 23.38
CA TYR A 85 9.28 -12.59 22.18
C TYR A 85 8.39 -11.38 22.46
N HIS A 86 8.73 -10.24 21.86
CA HIS A 86 7.90 -9.03 21.86
C HIS A 86 7.77 -8.53 20.43
N LEU A 87 6.55 -8.26 19.97
CA LEU A 87 6.34 -7.67 18.64
C LEU A 87 6.78 -6.21 18.61
N TRP A 88 6.44 -5.47 19.66
CA TRP A 88 6.85 -4.11 19.96
C TRP A 88 6.64 -3.89 21.46
N GLU A 89 7.39 -3.00 22.09
CA GLU A 89 7.27 -2.72 23.53
C GLU A 89 7.38 -1.22 23.79
N ARG A 90 6.60 -0.71 24.75
CA ARG A 90 6.70 0.69 25.19
C ARG A 90 8.08 0.96 25.78
N ASN A 91 8.70 2.08 25.39
CA ASN A 91 10.05 2.48 25.81
C ASN A 91 11.19 1.57 25.30
N ALA A 92 10.92 0.71 24.31
CA ALA A 92 11.91 -0.02 23.55
C ALA A 92 12.08 0.58 22.14
N TYR A 93 13.11 0.15 21.41
CA TYR A 93 13.29 0.58 20.01
C TYR A 93 12.43 -0.29 19.09
N ALA A 94 11.81 0.33 18.08
CA ALA A 94 11.11 -0.40 17.03
C ALA A 94 12.11 -1.23 16.21
N SER A 95 11.76 -2.48 15.90
CA SER A 95 12.52 -3.30 14.94
C SER A 95 12.43 -2.71 13.53
N ASN A 96 13.25 -3.20 12.61
CA ASN A 96 13.17 -2.77 11.21
C ASN A 96 11.80 -3.10 10.60
N GLY A 97 11.23 -4.28 10.92
CA GLY A 97 9.89 -4.66 10.53
C GLY A 97 8.81 -3.73 11.09
N VAL A 98 8.89 -3.38 12.38
CA VAL A 98 7.95 -2.44 13.01
C VAL A 98 8.07 -1.04 12.39
N ARG A 99 9.29 -0.59 12.08
CA ARG A 99 9.56 0.68 11.38
C ARG A 99 8.88 0.72 10.01
N GLU A 100 9.17 -0.24 9.15
CA GLU A 100 8.59 -0.35 7.79
C GLU A 100 7.06 -0.37 7.84
N PHE A 101 6.51 -1.17 8.76
CA PHE A 101 5.07 -1.28 8.93
C PHE A 101 4.46 0.03 9.46
N SER A 102 5.10 0.66 10.43
CA SER A 102 4.59 1.89 11.07
C SER A 102 4.72 3.11 10.18
N GLU A 103 5.67 3.17 9.24
CA GLU A 103 5.84 4.29 8.29
C GLU A 103 5.07 4.11 6.98
N ARG A 104 5.03 2.88 6.43
CA ARG A 104 4.51 2.62 5.07
C ARG A 104 3.31 1.69 5.03
N GLY A 105 3.05 0.95 6.11
CA GLY A 105 2.06 -0.14 6.10
C GLY A 105 2.56 -1.41 5.42
N GLU A 106 3.87 -1.50 5.13
CA GLU A 106 4.50 -2.66 4.51
C GLU A 106 4.80 -3.73 5.58
N ALA A 107 4.04 -4.83 5.55
CA ALA A 107 4.11 -5.88 6.57
C ALA A 107 5.18 -6.96 6.31
N TRP A 108 5.78 -7.00 5.12
CA TRP A 108 6.65 -8.10 4.71
C TRP A 108 7.85 -8.32 5.64
N SER A 109 8.61 -7.26 5.94
CA SER A 109 9.77 -7.32 6.81
C SER A 109 9.38 -7.76 8.23
N LEU A 110 8.26 -7.25 8.75
CA LEU A 110 7.72 -7.64 10.06
C LEU A 110 7.34 -9.12 10.11
N ILE A 111 6.66 -9.62 9.09
CA ILE A 111 6.27 -11.04 8.99
C ILE A 111 7.52 -11.93 8.97
N LYS A 112 8.58 -11.52 8.25
CA LYS A 112 9.84 -12.27 8.21
C LYS A 112 10.56 -12.32 9.56
N GLU A 113 10.53 -11.23 10.33
CA GLU A 113 11.08 -11.20 11.68
C GLU A 113 10.31 -12.14 12.62
N VAL A 114 8.98 -12.14 12.54
CA VAL A 114 8.11 -13.04 13.32
C VAL A 114 8.37 -14.51 12.99
N GLU A 115 8.43 -14.86 11.70
CA GLU A 115 8.69 -16.23 11.24
C GLU A 115 10.05 -16.72 11.74
N ALA A 116 11.09 -15.88 11.65
CA ALA A 116 12.43 -16.20 12.14
C ALA A 116 12.45 -16.41 13.67
N ALA A 117 11.70 -15.62 14.44
CA ALA A 117 11.59 -15.79 15.89
C ALA A 117 10.87 -17.10 16.27
N GLY A 118 9.86 -17.51 15.48
CA GLY A 118 9.19 -18.80 15.63
C GLY A 118 10.14 -19.99 15.42
N GLU A 119 11.01 -19.92 14.42
CA GLU A 119 11.98 -20.98 14.11
C GLU A 119 13.16 -21.03 15.09
N GLN A 120 13.72 -19.87 15.45
CA GLN A 120 14.96 -19.80 16.24
C GLN A 120 14.74 -19.92 17.74
N ILE A 121 13.73 -19.23 18.27
CA ILE A 121 13.51 -19.07 19.72
C ILE A 121 12.35 -19.97 20.19
N GLN A 122 11.54 -20.49 19.27
CA GLN A 122 10.26 -21.17 19.56
C GLN A 122 9.29 -20.28 20.38
N GLY A 123 9.53 -18.96 20.38
CA GLY A 123 8.78 -17.98 21.16
C GLY A 123 7.47 -17.55 20.51
N VAL A 124 7.28 -17.81 19.21
CA VAL A 124 6.06 -17.49 18.46
C VAL A 124 5.37 -18.77 18.03
N TYR A 125 4.05 -18.82 18.18
CA TYR A 125 3.22 -19.94 17.71
C TYR A 125 2.44 -19.59 16.43
N GLY A 126 1.63 -18.54 16.49
CA GLY A 126 0.70 -18.19 15.41
C GLY A 126 0.87 -16.76 14.94
N LEU A 127 0.96 -16.58 13.63
CA LEU A 127 0.81 -15.28 12.95
C LEU A 127 -0.60 -15.20 12.38
N PHE A 128 -1.28 -14.09 12.59
CA PHE A 128 -2.60 -13.82 12.02
C PHE A 128 -2.68 -12.40 11.49
N SER A 129 -3.61 -12.18 10.57
CA SER A 129 -3.89 -10.86 10.02
C SER A 129 -5.39 -10.63 9.86
N ALA A 130 -5.79 -9.36 9.93
CA ALA A 130 -7.13 -8.92 9.58
C ALA A 130 -7.06 -7.85 8.48
N PRO A 131 -8.06 -7.79 7.57
CA PRO A 131 -8.11 -6.78 6.52
C PRO A 131 -8.06 -5.34 7.04
N ALA A 132 -7.51 -4.44 6.23
CA ALA A 132 -7.49 -3.00 6.48
C ALA A 132 -8.91 -2.42 6.60
N VAL A 133 -9.06 -1.35 7.38
CA VAL A 133 -10.33 -0.63 7.52
C VAL A 133 -10.27 0.64 6.67
N VAL A 134 -11.13 0.70 5.64
CA VAL A 134 -11.27 1.86 4.75
C VAL A 134 -12.13 2.91 5.46
N GLY A 135 -11.48 3.93 6.02
CA GLY A 135 -12.13 4.98 6.81
C GLY A 135 -11.69 5.01 8.28
N GLY A 136 -11.80 6.17 8.93
CA GLY A 136 -11.41 6.36 10.33
C GLY A 136 -12.30 5.57 11.31
N THR A 137 -13.56 5.33 10.91
CA THR A 137 -14.49 4.43 11.59
C THR A 137 -14.79 3.21 10.75
N GLY A 138 -14.76 2.05 11.39
CA GLY A 138 -15.13 0.77 10.78
C GLY A 138 -14.68 -0.39 11.66
N GLN A 139 -15.06 -1.60 11.26
CA GLN A 139 -14.73 -2.80 12.00
C GLN A 139 -14.05 -3.82 11.10
N THR A 140 -13.07 -4.53 11.65
CA THR A 140 -12.43 -5.70 11.03
C THR A 140 -12.29 -6.79 12.08
N SER A 141 -12.30 -8.04 11.67
CA SER A 141 -12.18 -9.17 12.59
C SER A 141 -11.41 -10.32 11.99
N THR A 142 -10.73 -11.08 12.84
CA THR A 142 -9.99 -12.29 12.47
C THR A 142 -10.02 -13.29 13.63
N GLU A 143 -9.68 -14.53 13.34
CA GLU A 143 -9.65 -15.61 14.32
C GLU A 143 -8.23 -16.11 14.49
N PHE A 144 -7.86 -16.46 15.73
CA PHE A 144 -6.54 -17.01 16.03
C PHE A 144 -6.63 -18.09 17.11
N GLU A 145 -5.65 -18.98 17.10
CA GLU A 145 -5.50 -20.03 18.13
C GLU A 145 -4.43 -19.63 19.13
N ILE A 146 -4.67 -19.94 20.40
CA ILE A 146 -3.73 -19.67 21.48
C ILE A 146 -3.53 -20.91 22.36
N PHE A 147 -2.29 -21.12 22.80
CA PHE A 147 -1.84 -22.27 23.57
C PHE A 147 -1.28 -21.82 24.91
N ALA A 148 -1.25 -22.72 25.90
CA ALA A 148 -0.79 -22.37 27.23
C ALA A 148 0.66 -21.87 27.26
N ARG A 149 1.55 -22.46 26.44
CA ARG A 149 2.95 -22.04 26.31
C ARG A 149 3.10 -20.68 25.63
N HIS A 150 2.14 -20.31 24.78
CA HIS A 150 2.13 -19.07 23.98
C HIS A 150 0.88 -18.27 24.31
N SER A 151 0.69 -17.95 25.60
CA SER A 151 -0.53 -17.35 26.14
C SER A 151 -0.61 -15.83 25.99
N LEU A 152 0.43 -15.20 25.42
CA LEU A 152 0.49 -13.76 25.17
C LEU A 152 0.05 -13.43 23.75
N LEU A 153 -0.66 -12.32 23.62
CA LEU A 153 -1.13 -11.75 22.37
C LEU A 153 -0.51 -10.37 22.15
N SER A 154 0.10 -10.17 20.99
CA SER A 154 0.52 -8.85 20.52
C SER A 154 -0.01 -8.57 19.12
N PHE A 155 -0.35 -7.32 18.83
CA PHE A 155 -0.68 -6.90 17.47
C PHE A 155 -0.38 -5.42 17.26
N ILE A 156 -0.30 -5.02 15.98
CA ILE A 156 -0.02 -3.66 15.56
C ILE A 156 -0.91 -3.27 14.36
N VAL A 157 -1.34 -2.01 14.33
CA VAL A 157 -2.15 -1.39 13.28
C VAL A 157 -1.67 0.05 13.07
N ARG A 158 -1.20 0.39 11.87
CA ARG A 158 -0.76 1.76 11.53
C ARG A 158 -1.97 2.68 11.35
N ILE A 159 -1.81 3.91 11.86
CA ILE A 159 -2.73 5.03 11.62
C ILE A 159 -2.39 5.63 10.26
N VAL A 160 -3.36 5.77 9.36
CA VAL A 160 -3.11 6.21 7.97
C VAL A 160 -3.94 7.46 7.64
N PRO A 161 -3.33 8.55 7.14
CA PRO A 161 -1.89 8.79 7.06
C PRO A 161 -1.31 9.18 8.43
N SER A 162 -0.05 8.83 8.67
CA SER A 162 0.75 9.33 9.78
C SER A 162 2.24 9.22 9.47
N PRO A 163 3.13 9.91 10.19
CA PRO A 163 4.57 9.73 10.07
C PRO A 163 4.97 8.28 10.38
N ASP A 164 4.85 7.86 11.64
CA ASP A 164 5.18 6.54 12.14
C ASP A 164 4.23 6.08 13.27
N TRP A 165 2.99 6.56 13.24
CA TRP A 165 2.04 6.35 14.33
C TRP A 165 1.21 5.08 14.15
N PHE A 166 1.00 4.36 15.25
CA PHE A 166 0.24 3.12 15.26
C PHE A 166 -0.58 2.96 16.55
N VAL A 167 -1.47 1.96 16.55
CA VAL A 167 -2.14 1.43 17.74
C VAL A 167 -1.87 -0.06 17.82
N GLY A 168 -1.95 -0.62 19.02
CA GLY A 168 -1.71 -2.04 19.19
C GLY A 168 -1.82 -2.48 20.62
N ILE A 169 -1.56 -3.76 20.83
CA ILE A 169 -1.38 -4.36 22.14
C ILE A 169 -0.04 -5.10 22.15
N ASP A 170 0.67 -4.98 23.26
CA ASP A 170 1.89 -5.73 23.56
C ASP A 170 1.59 -6.70 24.72
N SER A 171 1.93 -7.97 24.51
CA SER A 171 2.04 -9.03 25.52
C SER A 171 0.81 -9.20 26.42
N LEU A 172 -0.39 -9.12 25.86
CA LEU A 172 -1.63 -9.35 26.61
C LEU A 172 -1.79 -10.83 26.94
N ASN A 173 -1.76 -11.17 28.22
CA ASN A 173 -2.01 -12.54 28.67
C ASN A 173 -3.50 -12.87 28.69
N LEU A 174 -3.90 -13.87 27.88
CA LEU A 174 -5.28 -14.38 27.79
C LEU A 174 -5.55 -15.58 28.71
N CYS A 175 -4.51 -16.12 29.34
CA CYS A 175 -4.61 -17.20 30.31
C CYS A 175 -4.41 -16.69 31.74
N GLU A 176 -5.28 -17.10 32.64
CA GLU A 176 -5.18 -16.80 34.07
C GLU A 176 -5.21 -18.11 34.86
N GLY A 177 -4.02 -18.57 35.26
CA GLY A 177 -3.85 -19.87 35.92
C GLY A 177 -4.24 -21.03 34.99
N SER A 178 -5.37 -21.68 35.28
CA SER A 178 -5.93 -22.79 34.49
C SER A 178 -7.03 -22.37 33.52
N HIS A 179 -7.46 -21.11 33.54
CA HIS A 179 -8.64 -20.64 32.81
C HIS A 179 -8.28 -19.65 31.71
N TRP A 180 -9.00 -19.76 30.59
CA TRP A 180 -8.94 -18.83 29.47
C TRP A 180 -10.00 -17.74 29.64
N LYS A 181 -9.63 -16.47 29.47
CA LYS A 181 -10.56 -15.34 29.59
C LYS A 181 -11.67 -15.44 28.54
N GLU A 182 -12.94 -15.37 28.94
CA GLU A 182 -14.05 -15.53 28.00
C GLU A 182 -14.19 -14.33 27.04
N ASN A 183 -14.21 -13.12 27.59
CA ASN A 183 -14.30 -11.87 26.83
C ASN A 183 -13.31 -10.84 27.40
N VAL A 184 -12.59 -10.15 26.52
CA VAL A 184 -11.68 -9.05 26.90
C VAL A 184 -11.94 -7.86 25.98
N SER A 185 -12.20 -6.69 26.54
CA SER A 185 -12.39 -5.45 25.81
C SER A 185 -11.36 -4.41 26.25
N LEU A 186 -10.63 -3.84 25.31
CA LEU A 186 -9.56 -2.88 25.59
C LEU A 186 -9.69 -1.65 24.70
N GLU A 187 -9.42 -0.50 25.31
CA GLU A 187 -9.30 0.79 24.63
C GLU A 187 -7.88 0.99 24.12
N LEU A 188 -7.76 1.46 22.89
CA LEU A 188 -6.49 1.68 22.22
C LEU A 188 -6.20 3.16 22.06
N TYR A 189 -4.93 3.50 22.22
CA TYR A 189 -4.39 4.85 22.17
C TYR A 189 -3.22 4.90 21.19
N PRO A 190 -2.97 6.05 20.55
CA PRO A 190 -1.88 6.19 19.58
C PRO A 190 -0.50 6.08 20.22
N TYR A 191 0.41 5.41 19.53
CA TYR A 191 1.84 5.31 19.83
C TYR A 191 2.65 5.86 18.65
N ASP A 192 3.81 6.39 18.99
CA ASP A 192 4.85 6.88 18.08
C ASP A 192 5.98 5.83 18.06
N ALA A 193 6.39 5.37 16.87
CA ALA A 193 7.42 4.36 16.74
C ALA A 193 8.84 4.88 17.01
N GLY A 194 9.03 6.20 16.97
CA GLY A 194 10.31 6.87 17.18
C GLY A 194 11.23 6.82 15.97
N THR A 195 10.71 6.63 14.76
CA THR A 195 11.48 6.50 13.51
C THR A 195 11.28 7.66 12.54
N ASP A 196 10.16 8.38 12.64
CA ASP A 196 9.88 9.61 11.87
C ASP A 196 9.43 10.75 12.79
N SER A 197 10.00 11.93 12.61
CA SER A 197 9.81 13.12 13.44
C SER A 197 8.75 14.08 12.87
N GLY A 198 7.93 13.63 11.92
CA GLY A 198 6.78 14.35 11.40
C GLY A 198 5.78 14.75 12.49
N PHE A 199 5.28 15.99 12.43
CA PHE A 199 4.41 16.52 13.49
C PHE A 199 2.93 16.25 13.25
N ALA A 200 2.49 16.15 11.99
CA ALA A 200 1.09 16.01 11.61
C ALA A 200 0.85 14.75 10.78
N PHE A 201 -0.41 14.34 10.65
CA PHE A 201 -0.81 13.15 9.90
C PHE A 201 -0.26 13.12 8.47
N SER A 202 -0.20 14.28 7.81
CA SER A 202 0.28 14.45 6.44
C SER A 202 1.64 15.14 6.35
N SER A 203 2.45 15.10 7.41
CA SER A 203 3.82 15.63 7.35
C SER A 203 4.66 14.85 6.34
N PRO A 204 5.60 15.51 5.63
CA PRO A 204 6.57 14.80 4.81
C PRO A 204 7.47 13.94 5.70
N ASN A 205 8.04 12.88 5.12
CA ASN A 205 8.95 11.97 5.80
C ASN A 205 10.17 12.74 6.33
N PHE A 206 10.44 12.62 7.63
CA PHE A 206 11.55 13.26 8.31
C PHE A 206 12.15 12.29 9.34
N GLU A 207 13.18 11.56 8.94
CA GLU A 207 13.77 10.49 9.75
C GLU A 207 14.26 10.98 11.14
N THR A 208 13.89 10.24 12.19
CA THR A 208 14.31 10.52 13.57
C THR A 208 15.72 9.99 13.80
N ILE A 209 16.70 10.90 13.93
CA ILE A 209 18.11 10.57 14.13
C ILE A 209 18.65 11.23 15.42
N PRO A 210 19.13 10.45 16.42
CA PRO A 210 19.10 8.98 16.50
C PRO A 210 17.67 8.47 16.72
N GLN A 211 17.41 7.20 16.36
CA GLN A 211 16.11 6.57 16.56
C GLN A 211 15.64 6.75 18.01
N ALA A 212 14.39 7.17 18.19
CA ALA A 212 13.76 7.26 19.49
C ALA A 212 13.08 5.94 19.87
N LYS A 213 12.70 5.82 21.14
CA LYS A 213 11.96 4.66 21.64
C LYS A 213 10.47 4.83 21.36
N VAL A 214 9.75 3.71 21.31
CA VAL A 214 8.30 3.71 21.17
C VAL A 214 7.67 4.45 22.35
N THR A 215 6.91 5.51 22.08
CA THR A 215 6.26 6.32 23.12
C THR A 215 4.77 6.45 22.89
N GLN A 216 4.00 6.51 23.98
CA GLN A 216 2.57 6.74 23.88
C GLN A 216 2.30 8.22 23.60
N ILE A 217 1.51 8.49 22.56
CA ILE A 217 1.04 9.84 22.24
C ILE A 217 -0.15 10.16 23.17
N THR A 218 -0.08 11.32 23.81
CA THR A 218 -1.12 11.81 24.75
C THR A 218 -1.61 13.18 24.32
N SER A 219 -2.67 13.69 24.96
CA SER A 219 -3.19 15.03 24.67
C SER A 219 -2.18 16.14 24.95
N SER A 220 -1.16 15.86 25.75
CA SER A 220 -0.14 16.81 26.21
C SER A 220 1.29 16.47 25.77
N PHE A 221 1.51 15.37 25.03
CA PHE A 221 2.83 14.93 24.58
C PHE A 221 2.69 14.21 23.22
N PRO A 222 3.44 14.62 22.17
CA PRO A 222 4.47 15.66 22.12
C PRO A 222 3.92 17.09 22.32
N ARG A 223 4.69 17.93 23.03
CA ARG A 223 4.31 19.33 23.32
C ARG A 223 4.64 20.26 22.15
N HIS A 224 3.93 20.11 21.05
CA HIS A 224 4.09 20.99 19.89
C HIS A 224 2.73 21.45 19.35
N PRO A 225 2.51 22.76 19.09
CA PRO A 225 1.23 23.27 18.60
C PRO A 225 0.77 22.62 17.29
N ALA A 226 1.70 22.29 16.40
CA ALA A 226 1.39 21.62 15.13
C ALA A 226 1.10 20.12 15.27
N ASN A 227 1.36 19.51 16.44
CA ASN A 227 1.16 18.07 16.61
C ASN A 227 -0.33 17.72 16.53
N SER A 228 -0.69 16.74 15.69
CA SER A 228 -2.08 16.34 15.44
C SER A 228 -2.86 15.93 16.70
N PHE A 229 -2.18 15.32 17.68
CA PHE A 229 -2.80 14.84 18.91
C PHE A 229 -2.58 15.78 20.11
N TYR A 230 -2.02 16.97 19.89
CA TYR A 230 -1.85 17.97 20.95
C TYR A 230 -3.13 18.76 21.19
N TYR A 231 -3.83 18.42 22.28
CA TYR A 231 -5.08 19.02 22.77
C TYR A 231 -4.89 19.51 24.22
N PRO A 232 -4.32 20.71 24.44
CA PRO A 232 -3.92 21.17 25.79
C PRO A 232 -5.09 21.35 26.77
N ARG A 233 -6.33 21.43 26.28
CA ARG A 233 -7.54 21.53 27.10
C ARG A 233 -8.08 20.17 27.55
N LEU A 234 -7.63 19.07 26.95
CA LEU A 234 -8.04 17.71 27.31
C LEU A 234 -7.04 17.10 28.29
N LYS A 235 -7.53 16.52 29.38
CA LYS A 235 -6.69 15.78 30.35
C LYS A 235 -6.08 14.53 29.73
N HIS A 236 -6.88 13.80 28.94
CA HIS A 236 -6.51 12.60 28.23
C HIS A 236 -7.20 12.59 26.86
N LEU A 237 -6.62 11.88 25.89
CA LEU A 237 -7.28 11.64 24.60
C LEU A 237 -8.46 10.69 24.81
N PRO A 238 -9.55 10.83 24.04
CA PRO A 238 -10.52 9.74 23.91
C PRO A 238 -9.84 8.52 23.26
N PRO A 239 -10.38 7.31 23.44
CA PRO A 239 -9.87 6.13 22.74
C PRO A 239 -10.03 6.33 21.22
N ILE A 240 -8.98 6.03 20.47
CA ILE A 240 -8.99 6.17 19.00
C ILE A 240 -9.50 4.88 18.32
N ALA A 241 -9.42 3.76 19.02
CA ALA A 241 -9.97 2.48 18.61
C ALA A 241 -10.26 1.61 19.83
N THR A 242 -11.05 0.56 19.64
CA THR A 242 -11.34 -0.45 20.67
C THR A 242 -11.15 -1.84 20.08
N VAL A 243 -10.62 -2.75 20.87
CA VAL A 243 -10.51 -4.17 20.50
C VAL A 243 -11.29 -5.04 21.46
N SER A 244 -12.03 -6.00 20.92
CA SER A 244 -12.72 -7.04 21.67
C SER A 244 -12.22 -8.42 21.27
N LEU A 245 -11.84 -9.22 22.24
CA LEU A 245 -11.41 -10.60 22.10
C LEU A 245 -12.50 -11.48 22.71
N THR A 246 -13.10 -12.36 21.92
CA THR A 246 -14.14 -13.28 22.39
C THR A 246 -13.71 -14.72 22.15
N LYS A 247 -13.79 -15.54 23.19
CA LYS A 247 -13.50 -16.97 23.11
C LYS A 247 -14.57 -17.68 22.30
N ILE A 248 -14.16 -18.52 21.35
CA ILE A 248 -15.06 -19.31 20.51
C ILE A 248 -15.27 -20.68 21.19
N THR A 249 -16.48 -20.95 21.67
CA THR A 249 -16.86 -22.26 22.22
C THR A 249 -17.52 -23.12 21.15
N ASN A 250 -16.91 -24.25 20.80
CA ASN A 250 -17.51 -25.26 19.93
C ASN A 250 -18.59 -26.06 20.68
N SER A 251 -19.81 -25.54 20.71
CA SER A 251 -21.03 -26.32 20.98
C SER A 251 -22.21 -25.69 20.22
N GLN A 252 -22.75 -26.45 19.26
CA GLN A 252 -23.91 -26.10 18.43
C GLN A 252 -25.20 -26.01 19.25
N ALA A 253 -26.13 -25.10 18.88
CA ALA A 253 -27.54 -25.44 18.60
C ALA A 253 -28.34 -24.21 18.18
N PHE A 254 -28.85 -24.26 16.94
CA PHE A 254 -29.97 -23.49 16.43
C PHE A 254 -31.14 -23.51 17.44
N ARG A 255 -31.44 -22.37 18.08
CA ARG A 255 -32.74 -22.13 18.70
C ARG A 255 -33.49 -21.14 17.81
N LEU A 256 -34.41 -21.68 17.01
CA LEU A 256 -35.53 -20.91 16.47
C LEU A 256 -36.25 -20.20 17.64
N PRO A 257 -36.57 -18.90 17.54
CA PRO A 257 -37.55 -18.31 18.44
C PRO A 257 -38.95 -18.72 17.96
N THR A 258 -39.57 -19.65 18.66
CA THR A 258 -41.01 -19.88 18.62
C THR A 258 -41.72 -18.79 19.44
N GLN A 259 -42.57 -17.99 18.79
CA GLN A 259 -43.62 -17.19 19.46
C GLN A 259 -44.75 -18.11 19.97
N PRO A 260 -45.54 -17.69 20.98
CA PRO A 260 -46.82 -16.99 20.74
C PRO A 260 -47.14 -15.83 21.73
N PRO A 261 -48.25 -15.07 21.55
CA PRO A 261 -48.33 -13.63 21.80
C PRO A 261 -49.17 -13.17 23.02
N GLN A 262 -49.17 -11.84 23.22
CA GLN A 262 -50.14 -10.96 23.92
C GLN A 262 -50.05 -10.77 25.46
N SER A 263 -49.70 -9.54 25.89
CA SER A 263 -50.66 -8.48 26.32
C SER A 263 -50.14 -7.65 27.50
N ASN A 264 -50.01 -6.33 27.24
CA ASN A 264 -50.18 -5.16 28.11
C ASN A 264 -49.78 -5.21 29.60
N GLN A 265 -48.79 -4.37 29.96
CA GLN A 265 -49.00 -3.17 30.79
C GLN A 265 -47.71 -2.32 30.86
N ILE A 266 -47.83 -1.04 30.50
CA ILE A 266 -46.85 0.04 30.74
C ILE A 266 -47.23 0.69 32.09
N PRO A 267 -46.29 1.14 32.94
CA PRO A 267 -45.93 2.57 32.99
C PRO A 267 -44.41 2.82 33.18
N ILE A 268 -43.74 3.66 32.38
CA ILE A 268 -43.57 5.13 32.43
C ILE A 268 -42.08 5.43 32.69
N GLY A 269 -41.45 6.14 31.75
CA GLY A 269 -40.12 6.75 31.95
C GLY A 269 -39.16 6.73 30.76
N ASN A 270 -39.61 7.07 29.55
CA ASN A 270 -38.72 7.53 28.49
C ASN A 270 -38.90 9.03 28.31
N GLU A 271 -37.81 9.78 28.25
CA GLU A 271 -37.72 10.91 27.31
C GLU A 271 -36.31 10.95 26.68
N ILE A 272 -36.17 10.24 25.56
CA ILE A 272 -35.50 10.80 24.38
C ILE A 272 -36.46 10.55 23.23
N ASP A 273 -37.00 11.65 22.70
CA ASP A 273 -38.06 11.72 21.72
C ASP A 273 -37.65 11.08 20.38
N SER A 274 -38.43 10.08 19.94
CA SER A 274 -38.30 9.38 18.65
C SER A 274 -39.24 9.98 17.59
N SER A 275 -39.41 11.31 17.59
CA SER A 275 -40.18 12.03 16.57
C SER A 275 -39.34 12.53 15.38
N LEU A 276 -38.00 12.37 15.40
CA LEU A 276 -37.11 12.88 14.34
C LEU A 276 -36.71 11.88 13.23
N ILE A 277 -37.24 10.65 13.22
CA ILE A 277 -36.86 9.64 12.19
C ILE A 277 -37.64 9.80 10.87
N ASN A 278 -38.59 10.74 10.78
CA ASN A 278 -39.36 11.01 9.56
C ASN A 278 -39.30 12.48 9.08
N THR A 279 -38.20 13.20 9.35
CA THR A 279 -37.97 14.48 8.67
C THR A 279 -37.35 14.25 7.30
N PRO A 280 -37.93 14.80 6.20
CA PRO A 280 -37.29 14.75 4.89
C PRO A 280 -35.90 15.36 4.96
N LEU A 281 -34.88 14.63 4.51
CA LEU A 281 -33.50 15.14 4.45
C LEU A 281 -33.24 15.62 3.03
N ASP A 282 -33.34 16.94 2.86
CA ASP A 282 -33.11 17.59 1.56
C ASP A 282 -31.63 17.56 1.20
N CYS A 283 -31.36 17.56 -0.11
CA CYS A 283 -29.99 17.62 -0.58
C CYS A 283 -29.36 18.99 -0.32
N GLU A 284 -28.25 18.99 0.42
CA GLU A 284 -27.44 20.18 0.68
C GLU A 284 -26.21 20.17 -0.24
N VAL A 285 -25.93 21.30 -0.91
CA VAL A 285 -24.81 21.46 -1.84
C VAL A 285 -23.89 22.57 -1.37
N SER A 286 -22.61 22.46 -1.73
CA SER A 286 -21.58 23.47 -1.49
C SER A 286 -21.86 24.80 -2.20
N VAL A 287 -21.15 25.84 -1.77
CA VAL A 287 -21.05 27.10 -2.51
C VAL A 287 -20.45 26.87 -3.91
N TRP A 288 -20.86 27.70 -4.87
CA TRP A 288 -20.32 27.64 -6.22
C TRP A 288 -18.82 27.92 -6.27
N SER A 289 -18.11 27.20 -7.15
CA SER A 289 -16.74 27.56 -7.53
C SER A 289 -16.68 28.95 -8.16
N LEU A 290 -15.46 29.49 -8.26
CA LEU A 290 -15.19 30.62 -9.15
C LEU A 290 -15.54 30.26 -10.61
N TRP A 291 -15.85 31.27 -11.42
CA TRP A 291 -16.10 31.07 -12.84
C TRP A 291 -14.82 30.66 -13.57
N GLY A 292 -14.91 29.62 -14.39
CA GLY A 292 -13.85 29.25 -15.33
C GLY A 292 -13.67 30.28 -16.44
N LEU A 293 -12.61 30.09 -17.22
CA LEU A 293 -12.28 30.94 -18.37
C LEU A 293 -13.41 30.96 -19.41
N CYS A 294 -13.57 32.10 -20.11
CA CYS A 294 -14.58 32.26 -21.14
C CYS A 294 -14.21 31.44 -22.39
N LYS A 295 -14.97 30.38 -22.67
CA LYS A 295 -14.74 29.48 -23.79
C LYS A 295 -15.58 29.94 -24.99
N GLY A 296 -14.94 30.49 -26.01
CA GLY A 296 -15.61 30.99 -27.22
C GLY A 296 -14.61 31.56 -28.23
N GLN A 297 -15.05 31.79 -29.46
CA GLN A 297 -14.25 32.50 -30.45
C GLN A 297 -14.12 33.98 -30.06
N CYS A 298 -12.93 34.53 -30.27
CA CYS A 298 -12.61 35.91 -29.96
C CYS A 298 -13.57 36.89 -30.64
N GLY A 299 -14.16 37.81 -29.87
CA GLY A 299 -15.12 38.80 -30.39
C GLY A 299 -16.57 38.31 -30.48
N GLU A 300 -16.84 37.04 -30.22
CA GLU A 300 -18.19 36.49 -30.11
C GLU A 300 -18.57 36.17 -28.66
N LYS A 301 -19.86 35.91 -28.42
CA LYS A 301 -20.34 35.49 -27.09
C LYS A 301 -19.81 34.08 -26.79
N GLY A 302 -18.89 33.98 -25.84
CA GLY A 302 -18.42 32.71 -25.26
C GLY A 302 -19.27 32.25 -24.10
N VAL A 303 -18.92 31.08 -23.56
CA VAL A 303 -19.56 30.48 -22.38
C VAL A 303 -18.51 30.19 -21.32
N LYS A 304 -18.80 30.58 -20.08
CA LYS A 304 -18.03 30.17 -18.90
C LYS A 304 -18.87 29.28 -18.01
N TYR A 305 -18.19 28.40 -17.29
CA TYR A 305 -18.78 27.37 -16.44
C TYR A 305 -18.34 27.56 -15.00
N ARG A 306 -19.18 27.18 -14.05
CA ARG A 306 -18.82 26.99 -12.64
C ARG A 306 -19.52 25.75 -12.09
N THR A 307 -18.93 25.12 -11.09
CA THR A 307 -19.44 23.86 -10.53
C THR A 307 -19.57 23.94 -9.01
N ARG A 308 -20.39 23.07 -8.43
CA ARG A 308 -20.53 22.84 -6.99
C ARG A 308 -20.76 21.35 -6.74
N TYR A 309 -20.43 20.86 -5.54
CA TYR A 309 -20.60 19.46 -5.15
C TYR A 309 -21.65 19.29 -4.03
N ILE A 310 -22.15 18.06 -3.87
CA ILE A 310 -23.15 17.70 -2.86
C ILE A 310 -22.45 17.48 -1.51
N HIS A 311 -22.92 18.15 -0.45
CA HIS A 311 -22.51 17.89 0.94
C HIS A 311 -23.32 16.76 1.56
N THR A 312 -24.64 16.77 1.34
CA THR A 312 -25.58 15.80 1.93
C THR A 312 -26.48 15.25 0.83
N HIS A 313 -26.52 13.92 0.67
CA HIS A 313 -27.38 13.26 -0.31
C HIS A 313 -28.82 13.17 0.22
N PRO A 314 -29.85 13.29 -0.65
CA PRO A 314 -31.23 13.32 -0.21
C PRO A 314 -31.67 11.96 0.33
N ALA A 315 -32.44 11.96 1.43
CA ALA A 315 -33.01 10.77 2.06
C ALA A 315 -34.43 11.03 2.60
N ASN A 316 -35.20 9.98 2.92
CA ASN A 316 -36.56 10.07 3.47
C ASN A 316 -37.53 10.97 2.67
N ASN A 317 -37.56 10.82 1.34
CA ASN A 317 -38.35 11.66 0.43
C ASN A 317 -37.99 13.17 0.43
N GLY A 318 -36.76 13.53 0.84
CA GLY A 318 -36.23 14.89 0.69
C GLY A 318 -36.01 15.31 -0.77
N ALA A 319 -35.93 16.61 -1.01
CA ALA A 319 -35.80 17.20 -2.34
C ALA A 319 -34.50 16.77 -3.04
N PRO A 320 -34.55 16.42 -4.35
CA PRO A 320 -33.37 16.02 -5.10
C PRO A 320 -32.38 17.18 -5.25
N CYS A 321 -31.09 16.84 -5.40
CA CYS A 321 -30.03 17.83 -5.51
C CYS A 321 -30.24 18.79 -6.69
N PRO A 322 -30.07 20.11 -6.47
CA PRO A 322 -30.13 21.09 -7.55
C PRO A 322 -28.91 20.93 -8.48
N SER A 323 -28.94 21.55 -9.67
CA SER A 323 -27.87 21.37 -10.67
C SER A 323 -26.48 21.70 -10.12
N LEU A 324 -25.52 20.84 -10.42
CA LEU A 324 -24.13 20.93 -9.95
C LEU A 324 -23.23 21.74 -10.88
N GLU A 325 -23.74 22.10 -12.05
CA GLU A 325 -23.05 22.88 -13.06
C GLU A 325 -23.93 24.05 -13.50
N GLU A 326 -23.32 25.22 -13.66
CA GLU A 326 -23.97 26.43 -14.15
C GLU A 326 -23.15 27.06 -15.27
N ARG A 327 -23.85 27.40 -16.37
CA ARG A 327 -23.28 28.06 -17.54
C ARG A 327 -23.73 29.51 -17.61
N ARG A 328 -22.83 30.42 -17.97
CA ARG A 328 -23.14 31.83 -18.21
C ARG A 328 -22.44 32.31 -19.48
N LEU A 329 -23.14 33.16 -20.24
CA LEU A 329 -22.56 33.85 -21.40
C LEU A 329 -21.53 34.89 -20.94
N CYS A 330 -20.42 34.98 -21.67
CA CYS A 330 -19.35 35.95 -21.42
C CYS A 330 -18.83 36.49 -22.76
N ILE A 331 -18.20 37.66 -22.69
CA ILE A 331 -17.47 38.25 -23.82
C ILE A 331 -15.98 38.05 -23.52
N ALA A 332 -15.26 37.46 -24.45
CA ALA A 332 -13.83 37.24 -24.30
C ALA A 332 -13.09 38.55 -24.57
N ASP A 333 -12.84 39.34 -23.53
CA ASP A 333 -12.09 40.59 -23.63
C ASP A 333 -10.58 40.30 -23.54
N SER A 334 -9.84 40.76 -24.56
CA SER A 334 -8.39 40.60 -24.79
C SER A 334 -7.98 39.31 -25.50
N CYS A 335 -7.92 39.39 -26.82
CA CYS A 335 -7.26 38.41 -27.67
C CYS A 335 -5.91 38.97 -28.12
N VAL A 336 -4.84 38.38 -27.63
CA VAL A 336 -3.52 38.61 -28.20
C VAL A 336 -3.39 37.71 -29.43
N LEU A 337 -3.01 38.32 -30.55
CA LEU A 337 -2.88 37.71 -31.87
C LEU A 337 -2.09 36.39 -31.83
N LYS A 338 -2.80 35.28 -32.05
CA LYS A 338 -2.17 34.02 -32.45
C LYS A 338 -1.58 34.25 -33.85
N LEU A 339 -0.26 34.38 -33.96
CA LEU A 339 0.42 34.52 -35.24
C LEU A 339 0.04 33.35 -36.15
N ARG A 340 -0.50 33.68 -37.33
CA ARG A 340 -0.77 32.73 -38.41
C ARG A 340 0.54 32.07 -38.81
N TYR A 341 0.64 30.75 -38.61
CA TYR A 341 1.46 29.89 -39.45
C TYR A 341 0.54 28.90 -40.15
N GLY A 342 0.67 28.84 -41.48
CA GLY A 342 -0.28 28.18 -42.36
C GLY A 342 -0.28 26.67 -42.20
N GLU A 343 -1.38 26.14 -41.71
CA GLU A 343 -1.78 24.76 -41.99
C GLU A 343 -2.50 24.75 -43.35
N GLN A 344 -1.83 24.22 -44.38
CA GLN A 344 -2.57 23.61 -45.46
C GLN A 344 -3.17 22.29 -44.94
N SER A 345 -4.43 22.39 -44.52
CA SER A 345 -5.48 21.36 -44.56
C SER A 345 -5.04 19.93 -44.90
N LEU A 346 -4.77 19.12 -43.88
CA LEU A 346 -4.94 17.66 -43.96
C LEU A 346 -5.93 17.10 -42.93
N THR A 347 -6.52 17.96 -42.09
CA THR A 347 -7.51 17.55 -41.08
C THR A 347 -8.96 17.59 -41.59
N SER A 348 -9.22 18.26 -42.73
CA SER A 348 -10.56 18.29 -43.35
C SER A 348 -10.87 17.07 -44.24
N PHE A 349 -9.86 16.36 -44.76
CA PHE A 349 -10.07 15.15 -45.56
C PHE A 349 -10.32 13.89 -44.71
N LEU A 350 -9.79 13.83 -43.49
CA LEU A 350 -9.94 12.67 -42.61
C LEU A 350 -11.30 12.64 -41.89
N CYS A 351 -11.96 13.78 -41.71
CA CYS A 351 -13.32 13.80 -41.16
C CYS A 351 -14.40 13.43 -42.21
N CYS A 352 -14.16 13.71 -43.50
CA CYS A 352 -15.07 13.29 -44.59
C CYS A 352 -15.04 11.78 -44.85
N LEU A 353 -13.90 11.10 -44.67
CA LEU A 353 -13.80 9.65 -44.92
C LEU A 353 -14.38 8.80 -43.77
N TYR A 354 -14.57 9.36 -42.58
CA TYR A 354 -15.18 8.63 -41.46
C TYR A 354 -16.71 8.56 -41.54
N PHE A 355 -17.35 9.43 -42.34
CA PHE A 355 -18.81 9.47 -42.46
C PHE A 355 -19.37 8.58 -43.59
N GLU A 356 -18.57 8.28 -44.63
CA GLU A 356 -18.98 7.40 -45.75
C GLU A 356 -18.76 5.89 -45.51
N MET A 357 -18.00 5.50 -44.47
CA MET A 357 -17.75 4.07 -44.16
C MET A 357 -18.84 3.42 -43.30
N ARG A 358 -20.08 3.91 -43.38
CA ARG A 358 -21.29 3.22 -42.86
C ARG A 358 -22.13 2.51 -43.92
N LEU A 359 -21.67 2.44 -45.17
CA LEU A 359 -22.47 1.88 -46.27
C LEU A 359 -21.89 0.68 -47.03
N PHE A 360 -20.68 0.19 -46.72
CA PHE A 360 -20.17 -1.03 -47.36
C PHE A 360 -19.88 -2.14 -46.34
N ASN A 361 -20.82 -3.08 -46.26
CA ASN A 361 -20.59 -4.42 -45.74
C ASN A 361 -19.58 -5.14 -46.63
N GLY A 362 -18.52 -5.67 -46.02
CA GLY A 362 -17.75 -6.78 -46.61
C GLY A 362 -16.24 -6.58 -46.70
N VAL A 363 -15.54 -7.45 -45.97
CA VAL A 363 -14.16 -7.93 -46.21
C VAL A 363 -13.00 -6.95 -45.93
N GLY A 364 -12.12 -7.33 -44.98
CA GLY A 364 -10.72 -6.87 -44.97
C GLY A 364 -10.22 -6.16 -43.70
N ARG A 365 -10.24 -6.82 -42.53
CA ARG A 365 -9.73 -6.26 -41.24
C ARG A 365 -8.20 -6.17 -41.10
N SER A 366 -7.41 -6.54 -42.10
CA SER A 366 -5.94 -6.66 -41.93
C SER A 366 -5.11 -5.53 -42.54
N LEU A 367 -5.65 -4.70 -43.44
CA LEU A 367 -4.88 -3.63 -44.10
C LEU A 367 -4.95 -2.28 -43.38
N THR A 368 -6.00 -2.05 -42.58
CA THR A 368 -6.24 -0.79 -41.87
C THR A 368 -5.30 -0.57 -40.68
N GLY A 369 -4.76 -1.64 -40.09
CA GLY A 369 -3.79 -1.55 -38.98
C GLY A 369 -2.40 -1.09 -39.42
N LEU A 370 -1.97 -1.40 -40.64
CA LEU A 370 -0.63 -1.06 -41.16
C LEU A 370 -0.50 0.42 -41.56
N LEU A 371 -1.59 1.05 -42.02
CA LEU A 371 -1.60 2.48 -42.38
C LEU A 371 -1.68 3.42 -41.16
N LEU A 372 -2.19 2.92 -40.02
CA LEU A 372 -2.25 3.67 -38.77
C LEU A 372 -0.90 3.67 -38.03
N ALA A 373 -0.11 2.60 -38.20
CA ALA A 373 1.23 2.50 -37.62
C ALA A 373 2.27 3.40 -38.33
N SER A 374 2.11 3.69 -39.62
CA SER A 374 3.04 4.53 -40.38
C SER A 374 2.90 6.04 -40.07
N PHE A 375 1.73 6.49 -39.60
CA PHE A 375 1.48 7.91 -39.30
C PHE A 375 2.04 8.36 -37.95
N LEU A 376 2.34 7.44 -37.02
CA LEU A 376 2.89 7.77 -35.69
C LEU A 376 4.39 8.11 -35.71
N ILE A 377 5.09 7.96 -36.84
CA ILE A 377 6.54 8.15 -36.95
C ILE A 377 6.94 9.61 -37.31
N LEU A 378 5.97 10.51 -37.54
CA LEU A 378 6.24 11.87 -38.06
C LEU A 378 6.29 13.00 -37.00
N ALA A 379 6.33 12.69 -35.71
CA ALA A 379 6.50 13.73 -34.69
C ALA A 379 7.95 14.27 -34.70
N SER A 380 8.15 15.51 -35.14
CA SER A 380 9.43 16.22 -35.08
C SER A 380 9.47 17.19 -33.90
N ALA A 381 10.60 17.25 -33.21
CA ALA A 381 10.84 18.16 -32.08
C ALA A 381 10.96 19.63 -32.55
N MET A 382 10.57 20.58 -31.69
CA MET A 382 10.55 22.01 -31.98
C MET A 382 11.95 22.64 -31.81
N TYR A 383 12.42 23.39 -32.82
CA TYR A 383 13.67 24.14 -32.79
C TYR A 383 13.50 25.51 -33.45
N PHE A 384 14.41 26.45 -33.16
CA PHE A 384 14.50 27.73 -33.88
C PHE A 384 15.94 28.06 -34.27
N ASP A 385 16.08 28.88 -35.31
CA ASP A 385 17.39 29.27 -35.82
C ASP A 385 17.86 30.57 -35.17
N LEU A 386 19.13 30.62 -34.75
CA LEU A 386 19.77 31.78 -34.13
C LEU A 386 20.97 32.22 -34.99
N GLY A 387 20.92 33.45 -35.50
CA GLY A 387 22.05 34.05 -36.21
C GLY A 387 23.19 34.49 -35.28
N GLU A 388 24.38 34.70 -35.84
CA GLU A 388 25.49 35.33 -35.11
C GLU A 388 25.12 36.78 -34.72
N GLN A 389 25.40 37.17 -33.46
CA GLN A 389 25.06 38.47 -32.86
C GLN A 389 23.55 38.79 -32.74
N GLU A 390 22.66 37.87 -33.13
CA GLU A 390 21.21 37.98 -32.94
C GLU A 390 20.84 37.54 -31.51
N GLU A 391 20.06 38.36 -30.79
CA GLU A 391 19.42 37.97 -29.53
C GLU A 391 17.96 37.58 -29.83
N LYS A 392 17.55 36.37 -29.43
CA LYS A 392 16.16 35.94 -29.51
C LYS A 392 15.62 35.70 -28.12
N CYS A 393 14.46 36.28 -27.82
CA CYS A 393 13.81 36.16 -26.53
C CYS A 393 12.48 35.43 -26.65
N ILE A 394 12.23 34.55 -25.68
CA ILE A 394 10.92 33.95 -25.42
C ILE A 394 10.34 34.66 -24.20
N ILE A 395 9.07 35.06 -24.30
CA ILE A 395 8.37 35.76 -23.23
C ILE A 395 7.45 34.75 -22.56
N GLU A 396 7.61 34.58 -21.25
CA GLU A 396 6.82 33.64 -20.46
C GLU A 396 6.22 34.32 -19.22
N GLU A 397 4.96 34.04 -18.91
CA GLU A 397 4.30 34.54 -17.70
C GLU A 397 4.56 33.59 -16.53
N ILE A 398 5.38 34.05 -15.57
CA ILE A 398 5.85 33.21 -14.47
C ILE A 398 5.26 33.75 -13.14
N PRO A 399 4.66 32.90 -12.28
CA PRO A 399 4.17 33.31 -10.97
C PRO A 399 5.30 33.74 -10.03
N GLU A 400 4.98 34.39 -8.92
CA GLU A 400 5.95 34.66 -7.84
C GLU A 400 6.41 33.34 -7.19
N ASP A 401 7.64 33.31 -6.68
CA ASP A 401 8.27 32.18 -5.98
C ASP A 401 8.27 30.85 -6.76
N THR A 402 8.43 30.93 -8.09
CA THR A 402 8.41 29.75 -8.97
C THR A 402 9.83 29.39 -9.44
N LEU A 403 10.25 28.14 -9.22
CA LEU A 403 11.53 27.62 -9.72
C LEU A 403 11.39 27.27 -11.21
N VAL A 404 12.20 27.88 -12.07
CA VAL A 404 12.15 27.66 -13.52
C VAL A 404 13.45 27.03 -13.98
N THR A 405 13.35 25.94 -14.73
CA THR A 405 14.48 25.19 -15.28
C THR A 405 14.39 25.15 -16.80
N GLY A 406 15.42 25.66 -17.48
CA GLY A 406 15.56 25.55 -18.93
C GLY A 406 16.71 24.64 -19.34
N VAL A 407 16.50 23.81 -20.36
CA VAL A 407 17.51 22.96 -20.98
C VAL A 407 17.59 23.32 -22.46
N PHE A 408 18.80 23.44 -23.00
CA PHE A 408 18.98 23.72 -24.41
C PHE A 408 20.08 22.88 -25.06
N LEU A 409 19.93 22.63 -26.35
CA LEU A 409 20.90 21.96 -27.21
C LEU A 409 21.15 22.81 -28.47
N LEU A 410 22.42 23.02 -28.78
CA LEU A 410 22.88 23.72 -29.98
C LEU A 410 23.39 22.74 -31.03
N GLU A 411 22.87 22.88 -32.24
CA GLU A 411 23.32 22.16 -33.42
C GLU A 411 23.73 23.13 -34.54
N TYR A 412 24.60 22.68 -35.43
CA TYR A 412 24.92 23.43 -36.64
C TYR A 412 23.73 23.38 -37.60
N TRP A 413 23.41 24.50 -38.24
CA TRP A 413 22.38 24.57 -39.27
C TRP A 413 22.70 23.69 -40.51
N ASP A 414 23.99 23.54 -40.82
CA ASP A 414 24.48 22.75 -41.95
C ASP A 414 25.57 21.76 -41.50
N ASP A 415 25.27 20.47 -41.63
CA ASP A 415 26.13 19.37 -41.19
C ASP A 415 27.43 19.28 -42.01
N SER A 416 27.42 19.90 -43.20
CA SER A 416 28.51 19.94 -44.18
C SER A 416 29.69 20.83 -43.77
N ARG A 417 29.54 21.65 -42.72
CA ARG A 417 30.55 22.62 -42.23
C ARG A 417 31.17 22.26 -40.87
N LYS A 418 30.97 21.03 -40.39
CA LYS A 418 31.63 20.50 -39.18
C LYS A 418 33.15 20.64 -39.30
N GLY A 419 33.73 21.62 -38.58
CA GLY A 419 35.18 21.75 -38.44
C GLY A 419 35.79 23.14 -38.54
N ARG A 420 35.02 24.24 -38.69
CA ARG A 420 35.60 25.58 -38.90
C ARG A 420 35.54 26.57 -37.73
N THR A 421 34.93 26.21 -36.59
CA THR A 421 34.94 27.02 -35.36
C THR A 421 35.10 26.14 -34.12
N PRO A 422 36.15 26.31 -33.31
CA PRO A 422 36.25 25.65 -32.03
C PRO A 422 35.39 26.45 -31.03
N HIS A 423 34.45 25.76 -30.39
CA HIS A 423 33.57 26.24 -29.30
C HIS A 423 32.28 26.94 -29.75
N LEU A 424 31.24 26.13 -29.99
CA LEU A 424 29.84 26.57 -29.98
C LEU A 424 29.48 27.00 -28.55
N GLY A 425 28.97 28.21 -28.37
CA GLY A 425 28.56 28.70 -27.06
C GLY A 425 27.35 29.62 -27.12
N LEU A 426 26.52 29.54 -26.09
CA LEU A 426 25.30 30.32 -25.92
C LEU A 426 25.41 31.16 -24.64
N THR A 427 25.02 32.42 -24.72
CA THR A 427 24.74 33.24 -23.54
C THR A 427 23.23 33.24 -23.33
N VAL A 428 22.80 32.81 -22.13
CA VAL A 428 21.40 32.85 -21.71
C VAL A 428 21.22 33.99 -20.72
N THR A 429 20.25 34.85 -20.99
CA THR A 429 19.88 36.00 -20.17
C THR A 429 18.41 35.90 -19.80
N VAL A 430 18.07 35.97 -18.51
CA VAL A 430 16.70 35.99 -18.00
C VAL A 430 16.43 37.35 -17.38
N ARG A 431 15.38 38.03 -17.81
CA ARG A 431 14.94 39.31 -17.25
C ARG A 431 13.56 39.18 -16.61
N ASP A 432 13.35 39.85 -15.49
CA ASP A 432 12.07 39.93 -14.78
C ASP A 432 11.09 40.92 -15.48
N PRO A 433 9.83 41.05 -14.99
CA PRO A 433 8.86 42.00 -15.57
C PRO A 433 9.28 43.46 -15.49
N GLN A 434 10.15 43.81 -14.54
CA GLN A 434 10.76 45.13 -14.38
C GLN A 434 12.02 45.32 -15.25
N HIS A 435 12.33 44.36 -16.13
CA HIS A 435 13.51 44.31 -17.01
C HIS A 435 14.86 44.21 -16.26
N SER A 436 14.83 43.83 -14.99
CA SER A 436 16.02 43.53 -14.19
C SER A 436 16.57 42.15 -14.55
N VAL A 437 17.89 41.99 -14.59
CA VAL A 437 18.53 40.73 -14.99
C VAL A 437 18.57 39.78 -13.79
N VAL A 438 17.82 38.68 -13.87
CA VAL A 438 17.74 37.63 -12.84
C VAL A 438 18.86 36.59 -13.03
N LEU A 439 19.17 36.25 -14.28
CA LEU A 439 20.21 35.28 -14.61
C LEU A 439 20.94 35.72 -15.87
N LEU A 440 22.27 35.70 -15.85
CA LEU A 440 23.13 35.86 -17.03
C LEU A 440 24.24 34.81 -16.95
N LYS A 441 24.25 33.86 -17.88
CA LYS A 441 25.26 32.79 -17.87
C LYS A 441 25.63 32.34 -19.27
N ARG A 442 26.92 32.08 -19.46
CA ARG A 442 27.49 31.51 -20.69
C ARG A 442 27.60 30.01 -20.57
N PHE A 443 27.27 29.33 -21.65
CA PHE A 443 27.25 27.88 -21.75
C PHE A 443 27.90 27.43 -23.07
N GLY A 444 28.24 26.14 -23.15
CA GLY A 444 28.75 25.50 -24.37
C GLY A 444 27.63 25.10 -25.33
N SER A 445 27.80 23.98 -26.04
CA SER A 445 26.83 23.45 -27.00
C SER A 445 25.57 22.84 -26.37
N TYR A 446 25.62 22.49 -25.08
CA TYR A 446 24.49 21.99 -24.30
C TYR A 446 24.57 22.56 -22.88
N GLY A 447 23.43 22.88 -22.29
CA GLY A 447 23.40 23.43 -20.94
C GLY A 447 22.02 23.40 -20.29
N LYS A 448 22.03 23.38 -18.96
CA LYS A 448 20.86 23.51 -18.10
C LYS A 448 21.01 24.78 -17.25
N PHE A 449 19.98 25.61 -17.23
CA PHE A 449 19.90 26.81 -16.40
C PHE A 449 18.67 26.76 -15.50
N THR A 450 18.81 27.30 -14.30
CA THR A 450 17.73 27.32 -13.31
C THR A 450 17.74 28.67 -12.60
N PHE A 451 16.56 29.27 -12.41
CA PHE A 451 16.36 30.51 -11.67
C PHE A 451 15.05 30.47 -10.89
N THR A 452 14.88 31.36 -9.91
CA THR A 452 13.63 31.54 -9.16
C THR A 452 13.04 32.91 -9.48
N SER A 453 11.73 32.97 -9.74
CA SER A 453 11.02 34.24 -9.97
C SER A 453 10.67 34.89 -8.64
N HIS A 454 11.04 36.16 -8.47
CA HIS A 454 10.72 36.94 -7.25
C HIS A 454 9.52 37.88 -7.43
N ALA A 455 8.99 38.01 -8.65
CA ALA A 455 7.82 38.81 -8.94
C ALA A 455 6.98 38.11 -9.99
N SER A 456 5.64 38.13 -9.85
CA SER A 456 4.75 37.56 -10.85
C SER A 456 4.67 38.44 -12.10
N GLY A 457 4.83 37.87 -13.29
CA GLY A 457 4.62 38.60 -14.55
C GLY A 457 5.43 38.07 -15.73
N GLN A 458 5.55 38.87 -16.79
CA GLN A 458 6.27 38.53 -18.01
C GLN A 458 7.79 38.52 -17.79
N HIS A 459 8.39 37.34 -17.88
CA HIS A 459 9.83 37.16 -17.87
C HIS A 459 10.35 36.98 -19.30
N PHE A 460 11.53 37.52 -19.59
CA PHE A 460 12.16 37.46 -20.91
C PHE A 460 13.35 36.51 -20.86
N LEU A 461 13.24 35.36 -21.51
CA LEU A 461 14.31 34.36 -21.64
C LEU A 461 14.99 34.56 -22.99
N CYS A 462 16.13 35.25 -22.98
CA CYS A 462 16.89 35.61 -24.16
C CYS A 462 18.11 34.73 -24.34
N VAL A 463 18.38 34.33 -25.59
CA VAL A 463 19.56 33.56 -25.96
C VAL A 463 20.35 34.28 -27.05
N GLN A 464 21.68 34.26 -26.93
CA GLN A 464 22.59 34.93 -27.84
C GLN A 464 23.86 34.12 -28.10
N SER A 465 24.30 34.05 -29.35
CA SER A 465 25.55 33.37 -29.75
C SER A 465 26.79 34.04 -29.15
N ASN A 466 27.75 33.25 -28.67
CA ASN A 466 29.03 33.72 -28.12
C ASN A 466 30.14 33.92 -29.20
N SER A 467 29.75 34.16 -30.46
CA SER A 467 30.69 34.39 -31.57
C SER A 467 31.25 35.82 -31.55
N THR A 468 32.57 35.97 -31.63
CA THR A 468 33.25 37.28 -31.70
C THR A 468 33.51 37.74 -33.14
N ARG A 469 32.96 37.06 -34.15
CA ARG A 469 33.12 37.47 -35.56
C ARG A 469 32.37 38.76 -35.85
N PHE A 470 33.01 39.63 -36.63
CA PHE A 470 32.47 40.91 -37.05
C PHE A 470 31.23 40.72 -37.94
N SER A 471 30.15 41.48 -37.70
CA SER A 471 28.80 41.29 -38.29
C SER A 471 28.74 41.27 -39.83
N VAL A 472 29.76 41.80 -40.50
CA VAL A 472 29.88 41.85 -41.98
C VAL A 472 30.34 40.50 -42.57
N PHE A 473 30.97 39.64 -41.78
CA PHE A 473 31.43 38.29 -42.17
C PHE A 473 30.65 37.17 -41.48
N ALA A 474 29.57 37.54 -40.79
CA ALA A 474 28.74 36.68 -39.98
C ALA A 474 27.60 36.10 -40.84
N GLY A 475 27.59 34.79 -41.05
CA GLY A 475 26.63 34.12 -41.96
C GLY A 475 26.24 32.71 -41.54
N ASP A 476 26.80 32.21 -40.45
CA ASP A 476 26.45 30.90 -39.92
C ASP A 476 25.23 31.03 -38.99
N ARG A 477 24.32 30.05 -39.07
CA ARG A 477 23.13 29.94 -38.21
C ARG A 477 23.28 28.74 -37.30
N LEU A 478 22.79 28.87 -36.07
CA LEU A 478 22.73 27.78 -35.09
C LEU A 478 21.29 27.34 -34.92
N ARG A 479 21.07 26.03 -34.85
CA ARG A 479 19.78 25.47 -34.49
C ARG A 479 19.74 25.30 -32.98
N VAL A 480 18.79 25.97 -32.34
CA VAL A 480 18.60 25.95 -30.89
C VAL A 480 17.34 25.16 -30.58
N HIS A 481 17.51 24.08 -29.83
CA HIS A 481 16.43 23.36 -29.17
C HIS A 481 16.37 23.89 -27.74
N LEU A 482 15.24 24.45 -27.30
CA LEU A 482 15.08 25.03 -25.98
C LEU A 482 13.80 24.50 -25.34
N ASP A 483 13.94 23.92 -24.15
CA ASP A 483 12.86 23.44 -23.29
C ASP A 483 12.87 24.24 -21.98
N VAL A 484 11.73 24.80 -21.57
CA VAL A 484 11.60 25.64 -20.36
C VAL A 484 10.46 25.10 -19.51
N GLN A 485 10.79 24.69 -18.28
CA GLN A 485 9.87 24.09 -17.33
C GLN A 485 9.69 25.02 -16.13
N MET A 486 8.46 25.37 -15.79
CA MET A 486 8.12 26.29 -14.70
C MET A 486 7.53 25.56 -13.49
N GLY A 487 8.02 25.92 -12.32
CA GLY A 487 7.71 25.26 -11.06
C GLY A 487 8.46 23.94 -10.94
N GLU A 488 8.49 23.41 -9.71
CA GLU A 488 8.60 21.96 -9.51
C GLU A 488 7.22 21.34 -9.84
N HIS A 489 6.71 21.65 -11.03
CA HIS A 489 5.66 20.84 -11.60
C HIS A 489 6.34 19.62 -12.20
N PRO A 490 6.00 18.42 -11.71
CA PRO A 490 6.56 17.19 -12.19
C PRO A 490 6.32 17.13 -13.69
N VAL A 491 7.40 16.90 -14.45
CA VAL A 491 7.35 16.40 -15.82
C VAL A 491 6.28 15.31 -15.85
N ASP A 492 5.12 15.62 -16.41
CA ASP A 492 3.89 14.85 -16.45
C ASP A 492 3.70 13.82 -15.31
N PRO A 493 2.69 13.97 -14.44
CA PRO A 493 2.27 12.90 -13.52
C PRO A 493 1.86 11.61 -14.25
N PHE A 494 1.76 11.65 -15.58
CA PHE A 494 1.62 10.50 -16.46
C PHE A 494 2.91 10.04 -17.13
N ALA A 495 3.98 10.83 -17.34
CA ALA A 495 5.22 10.31 -17.93
C ALA A 495 6.13 9.67 -16.88
N ASP A 496 6.17 10.23 -15.66
CA ASP A 496 6.84 9.59 -14.51
C ASP A 496 5.97 8.52 -13.87
N LYS A 497 4.62 8.65 -13.87
CA LYS A 497 3.80 7.44 -13.72
C LYS A 497 4.05 6.51 -14.87
N THR A 498 4.20 6.88 -16.13
CA THR A 498 4.49 5.86 -17.17
C THR A 498 5.89 5.32 -17.03
N LYS A 499 6.86 5.98 -16.39
CA LYS A 499 8.20 5.41 -16.17
C LYS A 499 8.28 4.56 -14.92
N ASP A 500 7.65 4.98 -13.82
CA ASP A 500 7.53 4.21 -12.58
C ASP A 500 6.38 3.22 -12.61
N THR A 501 5.35 3.41 -13.42
CA THR A 501 4.36 2.39 -13.81
C THR A 501 4.80 1.60 -15.02
N MET A 502 5.71 2.01 -15.92
CA MET A 502 6.34 1.05 -16.84
C MET A 502 7.40 0.26 -16.08
N LYS A 503 8.12 0.82 -15.11
CA LYS A 503 9.00 0.04 -14.22
C LYS A 503 8.23 -0.79 -13.21
N ALA A 504 7.12 -0.30 -12.65
CA ALA A 504 6.27 -1.08 -11.77
C ALA A 504 5.34 -2.02 -12.55
N MET A 505 4.97 -1.73 -13.80
CA MET A 505 4.27 -2.67 -14.69
C MET A 505 5.27 -3.63 -15.31
N GLU A 506 6.53 -3.28 -15.56
CA GLU A 506 7.61 -4.20 -15.95
C GLU A 506 8.00 -5.08 -14.76
N PHE A 507 8.07 -4.53 -13.55
CA PHE A 507 8.26 -5.28 -12.32
C PHE A 507 7.05 -6.13 -11.98
N ASN A 508 5.82 -5.63 -12.12
CA ASN A 508 4.60 -6.41 -11.91
C ASN A 508 4.39 -7.43 -13.04
N LEU A 509 4.81 -7.16 -14.28
CA LEU A 509 4.78 -8.10 -15.39
C LEU A 509 5.87 -9.15 -15.21
N GLN A 510 7.08 -8.79 -14.79
CA GLN A 510 8.14 -9.73 -14.40
C GLN A 510 7.72 -10.55 -13.18
N HIS A 511 7.10 -9.93 -12.19
CA HIS A 511 6.57 -10.59 -10.99
C HIS A 511 5.40 -11.49 -11.33
N LEU A 512 4.49 -11.10 -12.23
CA LEU A 512 3.40 -11.95 -12.73
C LEU A 512 3.93 -13.05 -13.63
N ILE A 513 4.96 -12.80 -14.44
CA ILE A 513 5.64 -13.83 -15.22
C ILE A 513 6.37 -14.80 -14.28
N ASP A 514 6.97 -14.35 -13.19
CA ASP A 514 7.62 -15.22 -12.20
C ASP A 514 6.61 -15.96 -11.32
N GLN A 515 5.50 -15.32 -10.94
CA GLN A 515 4.36 -15.96 -10.28
C GLN A 515 3.71 -16.98 -11.22
N MET A 516 3.51 -16.65 -12.50
CA MET A 516 2.96 -17.57 -13.50
C MET A 516 3.94 -18.71 -13.81
N ARG A 517 5.26 -18.44 -13.89
CA ARG A 517 6.28 -19.51 -13.99
C ARG A 517 6.30 -20.36 -12.74
N HIS A 518 6.12 -19.78 -11.57
CA HIS A 518 6.09 -20.50 -10.30
C HIS A 518 4.83 -21.37 -10.20
N ILE A 519 3.66 -20.83 -10.55
CA ILE A 519 2.39 -21.55 -10.61
C ILE A 519 2.43 -22.61 -11.71
N SER A 520 2.97 -22.32 -12.89
CA SER A 520 3.18 -23.30 -13.97
C SER A 520 4.11 -24.40 -13.51
N ARG A 521 5.24 -24.09 -12.87
CA ARG A 521 6.15 -25.10 -12.30
C ARG A 521 5.48 -25.91 -11.18
N GLN A 522 4.65 -25.29 -10.35
CA GLN A 522 3.87 -26.00 -9.33
C GLN A 522 2.77 -26.87 -9.94
N GLN A 523 2.07 -26.40 -10.96
CA GLN A 523 1.06 -27.16 -11.70
C GLN A 523 1.70 -28.30 -12.49
N ASP A 524 2.83 -28.06 -13.16
CA ASP A 524 3.61 -29.09 -13.86
C ASP A 524 4.20 -30.10 -12.88
N PHE A 525 4.64 -29.66 -11.69
CA PHE A 525 5.08 -30.56 -10.63
C PHE A 525 3.93 -31.42 -10.10
N GLN A 526 2.75 -30.83 -9.86
CA GLN A 526 1.56 -31.57 -9.44
C GLN A 526 1.08 -32.53 -10.54
N ARG A 527 1.10 -32.09 -11.80
CA ARG A 527 0.69 -32.88 -12.97
C ARG A 527 1.65 -34.03 -13.26
N ASN A 528 2.96 -33.81 -13.18
CA ASN A 528 3.96 -34.87 -13.32
C ASN A 528 3.90 -35.85 -12.13
N ARG A 529 3.56 -35.37 -10.93
CA ARG A 529 3.28 -36.25 -9.78
C ARG A 529 2.01 -37.06 -9.99
N GLU A 530 0.94 -36.46 -10.52
CA GLU A 530 -0.31 -37.14 -10.88
C GLU A 530 -0.10 -38.14 -12.02
N GLU A 531 0.69 -37.80 -13.05
CA GLU A 531 1.06 -38.69 -14.16
C GLU A 531 1.88 -39.87 -13.65
N LYS A 532 2.86 -39.64 -12.76
CA LYS A 532 3.63 -40.71 -12.10
C LYS A 532 2.75 -41.56 -11.19
N PHE A 533 1.80 -40.95 -10.47
CA PHE A 533 0.86 -41.68 -9.62
C PHE A 533 -0.09 -42.52 -10.46
N ARG A 534 -0.55 -41.99 -11.61
CA ARG A 534 -1.39 -42.70 -12.57
C ARG A 534 -0.64 -43.85 -13.23
N GLN A 535 0.61 -43.64 -13.66
CA GLN A 535 1.46 -44.72 -14.18
C GLN A 535 1.73 -45.78 -13.11
N MET A 536 2.10 -45.38 -11.90
CA MET A 536 2.31 -46.34 -10.81
C MET A 536 1.02 -47.10 -10.45
N SER A 537 -0.14 -46.46 -10.54
CA SER A 537 -1.44 -47.11 -10.37
C SER A 537 -1.77 -48.07 -11.51
N GLU A 538 -1.52 -47.70 -12.77
CA GLU A 538 -1.73 -48.55 -13.95
C GLU A 538 -0.79 -49.77 -13.93
N ASP A 539 0.50 -49.57 -13.62
CA ASP A 539 1.50 -50.64 -13.51
C ASP A 539 1.23 -51.59 -12.33
N THR A 540 0.80 -51.05 -11.18
CA THR A 540 0.40 -51.86 -10.02
C THR A 540 -0.87 -52.66 -10.33
N ASN A 541 -1.87 -52.04 -10.96
CA ASN A 541 -3.10 -52.72 -11.36
C ASN A 541 -2.85 -53.82 -12.40
N GLY A 542 -1.96 -53.57 -13.37
CA GLY A 542 -1.56 -54.57 -14.36
C GLY A 542 -0.83 -55.77 -13.75
N SER A 543 0.05 -55.53 -12.78
CA SER A 543 0.78 -56.59 -12.08
C SER A 543 -0.16 -57.46 -11.23
N VAL A 544 -1.12 -56.85 -10.51
CA VAL A 544 -2.10 -57.57 -9.68
C VAL A 544 -3.03 -58.43 -10.54
N LEU A 545 -3.46 -57.94 -11.71
CA LEU A 545 -4.29 -58.70 -12.63
C LEU A 545 -3.57 -59.96 -13.13
N TRP A 546 -2.28 -59.88 -13.44
CA TRP A 546 -1.48 -61.04 -13.84
C TRP A 546 -1.37 -62.11 -12.75
N TRP A 547 -1.17 -61.71 -11.50
CA TRP A 547 -1.18 -62.64 -10.37
C TRP A 547 -2.54 -63.32 -10.20
N ALA A 548 -3.65 -62.60 -10.38
CA ALA A 548 -4.99 -63.17 -10.33
C ALA A 548 -5.25 -64.18 -11.46
N VAL A 549 -4.76 -63.92 -12.68
CA VAL A 549 -4.85 -64.85 -13.81
C VAL A 549 -4.04 -66.13 -13.55
N ILE A 550 -2.81 -65.99 -13.05
CA ILE A 550 -1.96 -67.13 -12.70
C ILE A 550 -2.64 -67.99 -11.62
N GLN A 551 -3.12 -67.36 -10.54
CA GLN A 551 -3.82 -68.05 -9.45
C GLN A 551 -5.06 -68.80 -9.95
N THR A 552 -5.88 -68.17 -10.80
CA THR A 552 -7.07 -68.80 -11.37
C THR A 552 -6.72 -69.99 -12.25
N THR A 553 -5.65 -69.89 -13.04
CA THR A 553 -5.18 -70.97 -13.92
C THR A 553 -4.67 -72.17 -13.11
N ILE A 554 -3.97 -71.93 -11.99
CA ILE A 554 -3.53 -72.98 -11.08
C ILE A 554 -4.74 -73.70 -10.47
N LEU A 555 -5.75 -72.96 -9.99
CA LEU A 555 -6.96 -73.55 -9.42
C LEU A 555 -7.73 -74.41 -10.43
N LEU A 556 -7.88 -73.93 -11.67
CA LEU A 556 -8.52 -74.71 -12.73
C LEU A 556 -7.74 -75.99 -13.07
N SER A 557 -6.41 -75.89 -13.11
CA SER A 557 -5.54 -77.02 -13.40
C SER A 557 -5.60 -78.09 -12.30
N VAL A 558 -5.58 -77.68 -11.03
CA VAL A 558 -5.76 -78.57 -9.88
C VAL A 558 -7.16 -79.18 -9.88
N GLY A 559 -8.21 -78.40 -10.16
CA GLY A 559 -9.58 -78.89 -10.24
C GLY A 559 -9.76 -79.96 -11.35
N PHE A 560 -9.18 -79.73 -12.53
CA PHE A 560 -9.19 -80.70 -13.61
C PHE A 560 -8.43 -81.98 -13.23
N TRP A 561 -7.26 -81.84 -12.60
CA TRP A 561 -6.48 -82.98 -12.14
C TRP A 561 -7.20 -83.79 -11.07
N GLN A 562 -7.84 -83.13 -10.09
CA GLN A 562 -8.66 -83.78 -9.06
C GLN A 562 -9.83 -84.54 -9.66
N MET A 563 -10.55 -83.94 -10.62
CA MET A 563 -11.67 -84.59 -11.31
C MET A 563 -11.20 -85.82 -12.10
N LYS A 564 -10.06 -85.72 -12.79
CA LYS A 564 -9.47 -86.83 -13.53
C LYS A 564 -8.98 -87.95 -12.60
N SER A 565 -8.36 -87.60 -11.48
CA SER A 565 -7.90 -88.56 -10.47
C SER A 565 -9.07 -89.30 -9.83
N LEU A 566 -10.14 -88.57 -9.48
CA LEU A 566 -11.36 -89.17 -8.94
C LEU A 566 -12.02 -90.11 -9.96
N LYS A 567 -12.12 -89.69 -11.23
CA LYS A 567 -12.65 -90.53 -12.32
C LYS A 567 -11.82 -91.80 -12.50
N ASN A 568 -10.49 -91.69 -12.53
CA ASN A 568 -9.60 -92.84 -12.66
C ASN A 568 -9.73 -93.79 -11.47
N PHE A 569 -9.82 -93.25 -10.24
CA PHE A 569 -10.04 -94.03 -9.03
C PHE A 569 -11.39 -94.78 -9.06
N LEU A 570 -12.48 -94.13 -9.52
CA LEU A 570 -13.80 -94.75 -9.64
C LEU A 570 -13.84 -95.83 -10.72
N ILE A 571 -13.16 -95.63 -11.86
CA ILE A 571 -13.01 -96.63 -12.93
C ILE A 571 -12.23 -97.84 -12.43
N GLU A 572 -11.14 -97.63 -11.68
CA GLU A 572 -10.30 -98.71 -11.15
C GLU A 572 -11.01 -99.51 -10.04
N LYS A 573 -11.90 -98.87 -9.27
CA LYS A 573 -12.67 -99.50 -8.18
C LYS A 573 -14.05 -100.04 -8.60
N LYS A 574 -14.46 -99.92 -9.88
CA LYS A 574 -15.74 -100.41 -10.43
C LYS A 574 -16.97 -100.00 -9.60
N LEU A 575 -17.02 -98.74 -9.15
CA LEU A 575 -18.18 -98.20 -8.41
C LEU A 575 -19.17 -97.43 -9.30
N VAL A 576 -18.95 -97.43 -10.63
CA VAL A 576 -19.93 -97.17 -11.68
C VAL A 576 -19.70 -98.17 -12.81
#